data_AF-A0A318Y8A7-F1
#
_entry.id   AF-A0A318Y8A7-F1
#
_cell.length_a   1.000
_cell.length_b   1.000
_cell.length_c   1.000
_cell.angle_alpha   90.00
_cell.angle_beta   90.00
_cell.angle_gamma   90.00
#
_symmetry.space_group_name_H-M   'P 1'
#
loop_
_entity.id
_entity.type
_entity.pdbx_description
1 polymer ?
#
loop_
_entity_poly.entity_id
_entity_poly.type
_entity_poly.pdbx_seq_one_letter_code
_entity_poly.pdbx_strand_id
1 'polypeptide(L)'
;MVRQFILIGSLLAAVAVHAAPAEPAHPMVTEAPDANLIEKRATTCTFSGSEGASKASKSKTSCSTIYLSDVAVPSGTTLDLTDLNDGTHVIFQGETTFGYEEWTGPLVSVSGTDITVEGESGAVLNGDGSRWWDGEGGNGGKTKPKFFYAHDLTSSTIKSIYVENSPVQVFSIDGSTYLTMTDITVDNTDGDTDDLAANTDGFDIGESTYITITGAEIYNQDDCVAINSGENIYFSASVCSGGHGLSIGSVGGRDDNTVKNVTFYDVNVLKSQQAIRIKTIYGDTGSVSEVTYHEIAFSDATNYGIVIEQNYDDTSKTPTTGVPITDFVLENISGTCEDDDCTEVYIACGDGSCSDWTWTSVSVTGGKVSDDCLNVPSGISCDL
;
A
#
# COMPACT_ATOMS: atom_id res chain seq x y z
N MET A 1 43.61 -82.52 -26.49
CA MET A 1 44.52 -82.25 -27.62
C MET A 1 45.14 -80.89 -27.38
N VAL A 2 46.47 -80.83 -27.41
CA VAL A 2 47.33 -79.71 -27.02
C VAL A 2 47.03 -78.43 -27.81
N ARG A 3 47.06 -77.25 -27.17
CA ARG A 3 47.82 -76.08 -27.67
C ARG A 3 47.93 -74.94 -26.63
N GLN A 4 49.19 -74.71 -26.23
CA GLN A 4 49.82 -73.47 -25.77
C GLN A 4 49.26 -72.20 -26.44
N PHE A 5 49.33 -71.04 -25.78
CA PHE A 5 50.18 -69.90 -26.22
C PHE A 5 50.11 -68.68 -25.27
N ILE A 6 51.31 -68.31 -24.79
CA ILE A 6 51.89 -66.97 -24.53
C ILE A 6 51.34 -66.05 -23.40
N LEU A 7 52.28 -65.81 -22.46
CA LEU A 7 52.37 -64.69 -21.51
C LEU A 7 52.72 -63.37 -22.23
N ILE A 8 52.09 -62.27 -21.82
CA ILE A 8 52.68 -60.93 -21.92
C ILE A 8 52.63 -60.30 -20.53
N GLY A 9 53.82 -59.96 -20.01
CA GLY A 9 53.99 -59.34 -18.70
C GLY A 9 53.82 -57.84 -18.72
N SER A 10 53.43 -57.29 -17.58
CA SER A 10 53.52 -55.87 -17.25
C SER A 10 54.15 -55.75 -15.87
N LEU A 11 55.36 -55.16 -15.83
CA LEU A 11 56.14 -54.91 -14.64
C LEU A 11 55.70 -53.54 -14.07
N LEU A 12 54.94 -53.53 -12.98
CA LEU A 12 54.65 -52.30 -12.22
C LEU A 12 55.77 -52.05 -11.20
N ALA A 13 56.49 -50.94 -11.36
CA ALA A 13 57.37 -50.40 -10.32
C ALA A 13 56.52 -49.59 -9.32
N ALA A 14 56.47 -50.03 -8.07
CA ALA A 14 55.82 -49.31 -6.99
C ALA A 14 56.80 -48.28 -6.38
N VAL A 15 56.50 -46.99 -6.53
CA VAL A 15 57.15 -45.91 -5.78
C VAL A 15 56.31 -45.63 -4.54
N ALA A 16 56.83 -45.97 -3.36
CA ALA A 16 56.20 -45.67 -2.08
C ALA A 16 56.49 -44.21 -1.69
N VAL A 17 55.49 -43.34 -1.82
CA VAL A 17 55.53 -41.97 -1.29
C VAL A 17 55.13 -42.03 0.19
N HIS A 18 56.06 -41.71 1.09
CA HIS A 18 55.74 -41.49 2.51
C HIS A 18 54.99 -40.16 2.66
N ALA A 19 53.70 -40.22 2.96
CA ALA A 19 52.94 -39.07 3.42
C ALA A 19 53.24 -38.84 4.90
N ALA A 20 53.72 -37.64 5.26
CA ALA A 20 53.84 -37.20 6.64
C ALA A 20 52.43 -36.96 7.24
N PRO A 21 52.23 -37.23 8.54
CA PRO A 21 50.93 -36.99 9.17
C PRO A 21 50.64 -35.48 9.25
N ALA A 22 49.42 -35.09 8.89
CA ALA A 22 48.93 -33.73 9.00
C ALA A 22 48.77 -33.33 10.48
N GLU A 23 49.21 -32.12 10.83
CA GLU A 23 49.01 -31.56 12.17
C GLU A 23 47.52 -31.26 12.45
N PRO A 24 47.06 -31.41 13.70
CA PRO A 24 45.67 -31.13 14.05
C PRO A 24 45.39 -29.63 13.96
N ALA A 25 44.28 -29.28 13.30
CA ALA A 25 43.82 -27.90 13.20
C ALA A 25 43.56 -27.31 14.60
N HIS A 26 44.17 -26.15 14.87
CA HIS A 26 43.91 -25.39 16.09
C HIS A 26 42.47 -24.83 16.05
N PRO A 27 41.77 -24.78 17.20
CA PRO A 27 40.45 -24.16 17.27
C PRO A 27 40.54 -22.68 16.89
N MET A 28 39.75 -22.28 15.89
CA MET A 28 39.56 -20.87 15.58
C MET A 28 38.85 -20.21 16.77
N VAL A 29 39.50 -19.20 17.35
CA VAL A 29 38.86 -18.30 18.30
C VAL A 29 37.98 -17.37 17.47
N THR A 30 36.65 -17.57 17.54
CA THR A 30 35.69 -16.59 17.03
C THR A 30 35.92 -15.27 17.78
N GLU A 31 36.10 -14.16 17.06
CA GLU A 31 36.17 -12.85 17.70
C GLU A 31 34.92 -12.63 18.56
N ALA A 32 35.13 -12.13 19.78
CA ALA A 32 34.02 -11.70 20.60
C ALA A 32 33.25 -10.59 19.86
N PRO A 33 31.90 -10.58 19.91
CA PRO A 33 31.13 -9.51 19.29
C PRO A 33 31.61 -8.15 19.81
N ASP A 34 31.80 -7.19 18.90
CA ASP A 34 32.25 -5.86 19.25
C ASP A 34 31.27 -5.22 20.24
N ALA A 35 31.74 -4.96 21.45
CA ALA A 35 30.93 -4.38 22.52
C ALA A 35 30.37 -2.99 22.13
N ASN A 36 31.01 -2.28 21.20
CA ASN A 36 30.50 -1.01 20.68
C ASN A 36 29.27 -1.19 19.78
N LEU A 37 29.11 -2.33 19.12
CA LEU A 37 27.89 -2.67 18.36
C LEU A 37 26.72 -3.03 19.29
N ILE A 38 27.01 -3.49 20.51
CA ILE A 38 26.00 -3.82 21.52
C ILE A 38 25.53 -2.56 22.27
N GLU A 39 26.42 -1.60 22.57
CA GLU A 39 26.03 -0.33 23.18
C GLU A 39 25.27 0.61 22.22
N LYS A 40 25.55 0.57 20.91
CA LYS A 40 24.78 1.34 19.91
C LYS A 40 23.33 0.86 19.74
N ARG A 41 22.99 -0.34 20.22
CA ARG A 41 21.69 -1.01 20.01
C ARG A 41 20.63 -0.72 21.07
N ALA A 42 20.91 0.11 22.08
CA ALA A 42 20.01 0.31 23.22
C ALA A 42 19.79 1.78 23.60
N THR A 43 19.96 2.73 22.68
CA THR A 43 19.64 4.14 22.96
C THR A 43 18.15 4.40 22.74
N THR A 44 17.40 4.39 23.83
CA THR A 44 16.01 4.83 23.86
C THR A 44 15.94 6.34 24.08
N CYS A 45 15.19 7.02 23.23
CA CYS A 45 14.91 8.44 23.31
C CYS A 45 13.41 8.67 23.44
N THR A 46 13.01 9.63 24.27
CA THR A 46 11.62 10.06 24.37
C THR A 46 11.55 11.56 24.06
N PHE A 47 10.70 11.92 23.13
CA PHE A 47 10.42 13.29 22.75
C PHE A 47 8.94 13.59 22.98
N SER A 48 8.62 14.75 23.53
CA SER A 48 7.25 15.09 23.92
C SER A 48 6.94 16.58 23.87
N GLY A 49 5.65 16.89 23.88
CA GLY A 49 5.13 18.25 23.90
C GLY A 49 5.48 19.07 22.65
N SER A 50 5.47 20.40 22.81
CA SER A 50 5.65 21.35 21.71
C SER A 50 7.05 21.41 21.10
N GLU A 51 8.07 20.90 21.80
CA GLU A 51 9.44 20.80 21.27
C GLU A 51 9.77 19.37 20.78
N GLY A 52 8.82 18.43 20.92
CA GLY A 52 9.04 17.01 20.62
C GLY A 52 9.52 16.78 19.20
N ALA A 53 8.79 17.31 18.21
CA ALA A 53 9.12 17.17 16.80
C ALA A 53 10.52 17.70 16.45
N SER A 54 10.87 18.91 16.92
CA SER A 54 12.20 19.50 16.64
C SER A 54 13.34 18.72 17.30
N LYS A 55 13.12 18.20 18.52
CA LYS A 55 14.14 17.38 19.22
C LYS A 55 14.31 16.01 18.57
N ALA A 56 13.22 15.38 18.15
CA ALA A 56 13.22 14.12 17.43
C ALA A 56 14.01 14.25 16.11
N SER A 57 13.65 15.18 15.24
CA SER A 57 14.35 15.40 13.96
C SER A 57 15.86 15.63 14.13
N LYS A 58 16.29 16.37 15.17
CA LYS A 58 17.71 16.62 15.45
C LYS A 58 18.47 15.41 16.01
N SER A 59 17.77 14.49 16.66
CA SER A 59 18.40 13.41 17.45
C SER A 59 18.06 12.02 16.92
N LYS A 60 17.23 11.89 15.88
CA LYS A 60 16.72 10.61 15.37
C LYS A 60 17.82 9.59 15.04
N THR A 61 18.96 10.04 14.54
CA THR A 61 20.11 9.18 14.21
C THR A 61 21.00 8.79 15.40
N SER A 62 20.70 9.23 16.63
CA SER A 62 21.37 8.78 17.85
C SER A 62 20.54 7.78 18.65
N CYS A 63 19.32 7.48 18.22
CA CYS A 63 18.34 6.66 18.91
C CYS A 63 18.08 5.37 18.14
N SER A 64 18.14 4.22 18.81
CA SER A 64 17.65 2.95 18.26
C SER A 64 16.16 2.76 18.50
N THR A 65 15.62 3.38 19.55
CA THR A 65 14.18 3.42 19.83
C THR A 65 13.76 4.85 20.13
N ILE A 66 12.70 5.32 19.46
CA ILE A 66 12.19 6.68 19.55
C ILE A 66 10.74 6.62 20.04
N TYR A 67 10.48 7.12 21.23
CA TYR A 67 9.13 7.37 21.74
C TYR A 67 8.72 8.80 21.42
N LEU A 68 7.54 8.97 20.84
CA LEU A 68 6.90 10.25 20.54
C LEU A 68 5.65 10.35 21.40
N SER A 69 5.75 11.00 22.57
CA SER A 69 4.68 11.09 23.57
C SER A 69 4.04 12.46 23.54
N ASP A 70 2.75 12.53 23.18
CA ASP A 70 1.97 13.77 23.19
C ASP A 70 2.68 14.91 22.42
N VAL A 71 3.21 14.59 21.23
CA VAL A 71 3.98 15.54 20.43
C VAL A 71 3.02 16.52 19.76
N ALA A 72 3.22 17.82 20.00
CA ALA A 72 2.53 18.87 19.28
C ALA A 72 3.45 19.40 18.17
N VAL A 73 3.20 19.00 16.94
CA VAL A 73 3.96 19.40 15.76
C VAL A 73 3.63 20.86 15.41
N PRO A 74 4.62 21.76 15.30
CA PRO A 74 4.37 23.15 14.94
C PRO A 74 3.68 23.30 13.57
N SER A 75 2.89 24.36 13.41
CA SER A 75 2.22 24.67 12.14
C SER A 75 3.22 24.79 10.98
N GLY A 76 2.84 24.27 9.81
CA GLY A 76 3.66 24.36 8.60
C GLY A 76 4.95 23.54 8.65
N THR A 77 5.07 22.59 9.58
CA THR A 77 6.26 21.76 9.73
C THR A 77 5.92 20.27 9.74
N THR A 78 6.83 19.47 9.20
CA THR A 78 6.74 18.01 9.20
C THR A 78 7.33 17.46 10.50
N LEU A 79 6.67 16.46 11.08
CA LEU A 79 7.32 15.53 12.00
C LEU A 79 8.27 14.64 11.19
N ASP A 80 9.50 15.12 11.06
CA ASP A 80 10.49 14.54 10.16
C ASP A 80 11.27 13.38 10.81
N LEU A 81 10.90 12.17 10.42
CA LEU A 81 11.52 10.89 10.76
C LEU A 81 12.12 10.22 9.51
N THR A 82 12.58 11.00 8.55
CA THR A 82 13.32 10.49 7.39
C THR A 82 14.77 10.13 7.78
N ASP A 83 15.45 9.34 6.94
CA ASP A 83 16.87 8.98 7.08
C ASP A 83 17.19 8.36 8.46
N LEU A 84 16.29 7.51 8.96
CA LEU A 84 16.54 6.76 10.19
C LEU A 84 17.67 5.76 9.97
N ASN A 85 18.42 5.49 11.04
CA ASN A 85 19.38 4.39 11.01
C ASN A 85 18.64 3.06 10.84
N ASP A 86 19.27 2.11 10.16
CA ASP A 86 18.74 0.76 9.98
C ASP A 86 18.31 0.14 11.32
N GLY A 87 17.13 -0.47 11.36
CA GLY A 87 16.62 -1.13 12.56
C GLY A 87 15.96 -0.20 13.58
N THR A 88 15.76 1.08 13.27
CA THR A 88 15.17 2.03 14.22
C THR A 88 13.70 1.70 14.48
N HIS A 89 13.31 1.73 15.76
CA HIS A 89 11.92 1.53 16.18
C HIS A 89 11.30 2.85 16.66
N VAL A 90 10.25 3.32 16.00
CA VAL A 90 9.48 4.53 16.36
C VAL A 90 8.14 4.12 16.98
N ILE A 91 7.81 4.72 18.12
CA ILE A 91 6.63 4.39 18.91
C ILE A 91 5.86 5.68 19.22
N PHE A 92 4.63 5.80 18.73
CA PHE A 92 3.72 6.90 19.07
C PHE A 92 2.96 6.59 20.37
N GLN A 93 2.88 7.58 21.26
CA GLN A 93 2.17 7.49 22.54
C GLN A 93 1.29 8.73 22.75
N GLY A 94 0.13 8.52 23.38
CA GLY A 94 -0.81 9.61 23.64
C GLY A 94 -1.29 10.27 22.36
N GLU A 95 -1.51 11.58 22.39
CA GLU A 95 -2.08 12.31 21.25
C GLU A 95 -1.02 13.16 20.52
N THR A 96 -0.70 12.79 19.29
CA THR A 96 0.10 13.64 18.39
C THR A 96 -0.81 14.61 17.65
N THR A 97 -0.52 15.91 17.73
CA THR A 97 -1.33 16.97 17.12
C THR A 97 -0.51 17.83 16.17
N PHE A 98 -1.18 18.55 15.26
CA PHE A 98 -0.54 19.39 14.25
C PHE A 98 -1.10 20.82 14.29
N GLY A 99 -0.20 21.81 14.25
CA GLY A 99 -0.58 23.21 14.15
C GLY A 99 -1.22 23.55 12.80
N TYR A 100 -2.21 24.44 12.80
CA TYR A 100 -2.90 24.86 11.57
C TYR A 100 -2.04 25.76 10.69
N GLU A 101 -1.92 25.38 9.41
CA GLU A 101 -1.36 26.19 8.33
C GLU A 101 -1.94 25.69 7.00
N GLU A 102 -2.13 26.58 6.02
CA GLU A 102 -2.50 26.17 4.66
C GLU A 102 -1.23 25.92 3.84
N TRP A 103 -0.83 24.66 3.75
CA TRP A 103 0.38 24.19 3.08
C TRP A 103 0.17 22.75 2.60
N THR A 104 1.08 22.24 1.76
CA THR A 104 0.90 20.94 1.08
C THR A 104 1.30 19.73 1.93
N GLY A 105 1.93 19.94 3.09
CA GLY A 105 2.46 18.86 3.92
C GLY A 105 3.78 18.27 3.37
N PRO A 106 4.18 17.07 3.84
CA PRO A 106 3.40 16.16 4.71
C PRO A 106 3.44 16.55 6.19
N LEU A 107 2.44 16.12 6.97
CA LEU A 107 2.42 16.26 8.42
C LEU A 107 3.45 15.34 9.11
N VAL A 108 3.59 14.10 8.64
CA VAL A 108 4.56 13.09 9.11
C VAL A 108 5.31 12.53 7.90
N SER A 109 6.61 12.31 8.03
CA SER A 109 7.40 11.64 6.99
C SER A 109 8.38 10.66 7.62
N VAL A 110 8.43 9.43 7.10
CA VAL A 110 9.31 8.35 7.57
C VAL A 110 10.01 7.69 6.39
N SER A 111 11.32 7.49 6.51
CA SER A 111 12.11 6.72 5.54
C SER A 111 13.26 5.96 6.21
N GLY A 112 13.77 4.92 5.55
CA GLY A 112 14.88 4.09 6.04
C GLY A 112 14.70 2.60 5.78
N THR A 113 15.68 1.82 6.24
CA THR A 113 15.69 0.35 6.09
C THR A 113 15.43 -0.35 7.42
N ASP A 114 14.68 -1.45 7.42
CA ASP A 114 14.39 -2.24 8.64
C ASP A 114 13.75 -1.38 9.74
N ILE A 115 12.89 -0.44 9.36
CA ILE A 115 12.24 0.48 10.29
C ILE A 115 10.96 -0.16 10.80
N THR A 116 10.73 -0.08 12.11
CA THR A 116 9.42 -0.38 12.70
C THR A 116 8.79 0.91 13.18
N VAL A 117 7.55 1.18 12.81
CA VAL A 117 6.72 2.26 13.33
C VAL A 117 5.49 1.65 13.97
N GLU A 118 5.20 1.97 15.23
CA GLU A 118 4.01 1.47 15.92
C GLU A 118 3.29 2.56 16.74
N GLY A 119 1.97 2.42 16.86
CA GLY A 119 1.18 3.15 17.86
C GLY A 119 1.00 2.29 19.11
N GLU A 120 1.26 2.84 20.29
CA GLU A 120 0.85 2.20 21.53
C GLU A 120 -0.69 2.22 21.68
N SER A 121 -1.22 1.34 22.52
CA SER A 121 -2.65 1.29 22.81
C SER A 121 -3.18 2.67 23.23
N GLY A 122 -4.12 3.21 22.45
CA GLY A 122 -4.73 4.52 22.68
C GLY A 122 -3.91 5.70 22.16
N ALA A 123 -2.81 5.46 21.45
CA ALA A 123 -2.11 6.51 20.72
C ALA A 123 -2.96 6.95 19.51
N VAL A 124 -3.03 8.27 19.31
CA VAL A 124 -3.82 8.89 18.22
C VAL A 124 -2.94 9.91 17.51
N LEU A 125 -2.91 9.87 16.19
CA LEU A 125 -2.38 10.96 15.36
C LEU A 125 -3.58 11.78 14.89
N ASN A 126 -3.87 12.87 15.61
CA ASN A 126 -5.04 13.71 15.39
C ASN A 126 -4.70 14.87 14.43
N GLY A 127 -5.20 14.78 13.20
CA GLY A 127 -5.05 15.82 12.19
C GLY A 127 -5.89 17.06 12.46
N ASP A 128 -7.01 16.93 13.19
CA ASP A 128 -8.03 17.96 13.38
C ASP A 128 -8.37 18.63 12.02
N GLY A 129 -8.68 17.77 11.04
CA GLY A 129 -8.85 18.08 9.62
C GLY A 129 -9.99 19.04 9.32
N SER A 130 -10.98 19.12 10.21
CA SER A 130 -12.11 20.06 10.15
C SER A 130 -11.69 21.53 9.96
N ARG A 131 -10.48 21.88 10.41
CA ARG A 131 -9.91 23.22 10.21
C ARG A 131 -9.65 23.55 8.72
N TRP A 132 -9.41 22.53 7.90
CA TRP A 132 -9.15 22.64 6.45
C TRP A 132 -10.35 22.27 5.58
N TRP A 133 -11.21 21.35 6.02
CA TRP A 133 -12.34 20.89 5.22
C TRP A 133 -13.23 22.05 4.73
N ASP A 134 -13.55 22.03 3.44
CA ASP A 134 -14.25 23.09 2.71
C ASP A 134 -15.05 22.56 1.52
N GLY A 135 -15.21 21.24 1.40
CA GLY A 135 -15.89 20.54 0.31
C GLY A 135 -15.07 20.40 -0.97
N GLU A 136 -13.87 20.99 -1.04
CA GLU A 136 -13.07 20.99 -2.28
C GLU A 136 -11.85 20.06 -2.23
N GLY A 137 -11.51 19.52 -1.05
CA GLY A 137 -10.44 18.53 -0.89
C GLY A 137 -9.11 19.00 -1.50
N GLY A 138 -8.47 18.17 -2.31
CA GLY A 138 -7.27 18.52 -3.09
C GLY A 138 -7.56 19.24 -4.41
N ASN A 139 -8.82 19.38 -4.81
CA ASN A 139 -9.23 19.92 -6.10
C ASN A 139 -9.40 21.45 -6.11
N GLY A 140 -9.40 22.08 -4.94
CA GLY A 140 -9.60 23.53 -4.79
C GLY A 140 -9.58 24.01 -3.34
N GLY A 141 -10.08 25.23 -3.14
CA GLY A 141 -10.26 25.82 -1.81
C GLY A 141 -8.96 26.13 -1.08
N LYS A 142 -8.93 25.84 0.22
CA LYS A 142 -7.74 25.93 1.07
C LYS A 142 -6.69 24.93 0.60
N THR A 143 -5.41 25.30 0.73
CA THR A 143 -4.33 24.32 0.59
C THR A 143 -4.29 23.44 1.84
N LYS A 144 -4.34 22.13 1.66
CA LYS A 144 -4.48 21.14 2.75
C LYS A 144 -3.26 20.22 2.79
N PRO A 145 -2.67 19.96 3.96
CA PRO A 145 -1.46 19.15 4.03
C PRO A 145 -1.79 17.66 3.92
N LYS A 146 -1.04 16.94 3.09
CA LYS A 146 -1.03 15.47 3.11
C LYS A 146 -0.57 14.96 4.48
N PHE A 147 -1.06 13.79 4.90
CA PHE A 147 -0.84 13.34 6.28
C PHE A 147 0.51 12.64 6.48
N PHE A 148 0.69 11.44 5.93
CA PHE A 148 1.81 10.55 6.23
C PHE A 148 2.53 10.11 4.96
N TYR A 149 3.80 10.46 4.85
CA TYR A 149 4.68 9.93 3.81
C TYR A 149 5.43 8.71 4.34
N ALA A 150 5.10 7.54 3.78
CA ALA A 150 5.81 6.29 3.94
C ALA A 150 6.66 6.09 2.68
N HIS A 151 7.67 6.94 2.53
CA HIS A 151 8.49 7.02 1.31
C HIS A 151 9.85 6.39 1.56
N ASP A 152 10.43 5.76 0.52
CA ASP A 152 11.77 5.17 0.57
C ASP A 152 11.97 4.21 1.77
N LEU A 153 10.93 3.46 2.13
CA LEU A 153 10.99 2.43 3.17
C LEU A 153 11.36 1.09 2.57
N THR A 154 12.41 0.46 3.10
CA THR A 154 12.87 -0.85 2.63
C THR A 154 12.83 -1.88 3.76
N SER A 155 12.13 -3.01 3.54
CA SER A 155 12.02 -4.09 4.54
C SER A 155 11.50 -3.60 5.90
N SER A 156 10.49 -2.74 5.87
CA SER A 156 10.01 -2.00 7.05
C SER A 156 8.57 -2.41 7.42
N THR A 157 8.15 -2.06 8.62
CA THR A 157 6.79 -2.32 9.13
C THR A 157 6.19 -1.07 9.77
N ILE A 158 4.91 -0.79 9.45
CA ILE A 158 4.08 0.22 10.14
C ILE A 158 2.87 -0.52 10.72
N LYS A 159 2.59 -0.39 12.01
CA LYS A 159 1.48 -1.15 12.62
C LYS A 159 0.74 -0.40 13.71
N SER A 160 -0.53 -0.73 13.89
CA SER A 160 -1.33 -0.22 15.02
C SER A 160 -1.38 1.31 15.09
N ILE A 161 -1.31 1.98 13.94
CA ILE A 161 -1.45 3.44 13.85
C ILE A 161 -2.93 3.78 13.74
N TYR A 162 -3.36 4.72 14.58
CA TYR A 162 -4.68 5.31 14.52
C TYR A 162 -4.55 6.76 14.07
N VAL A 163 -5.15 7.09 12.93
CA VAL A 163 -5.26 8.46 12.40
C VAL A 163 -6.69 8.94 12.61
N GLU A 164 -6.83 10.12 13.18
CA GLU A 164 -8.12 10.80 13.34
C GLU A 164 -8.14 12.08 12.50
N ASN A 165 -9.20 12.27 11.71
CA ASN A 165 -9.53 13.52 11.04
C ASN A 165 -8.36 14.11 10.22
N SER A 166 -7.93 13.41 9.17
CA SER A 166 -6.92 13.92 8.24
C SER A 166 -7.44 15.11 7.42
N PRO A 167 -6.59 16.09 7.08
CA PRO A 167 -7.02 17.23 6.24
C PRO A 167 -7.41 16.84 4.80
N VAL A 168 -6.70 15.86 4.24
CA VAL A 168 -6.84 15.25 2.89
C VAL A 168 -6.26 13.82 2.95
N GLN A 169 -5.52 13.34 1.94
CA GLN A 169 -5.02 11.97 1.85
C GLN A 169 -4.12 11.58 3.03
N VAL A 170 -4.24 10.33 3.47
CA VAL A 170 -3.56 9.83 4.65
C VAL A 170 -2.18 9.26 4.32
N PHE A 171 -2.10 8.01 3.87
CA PHE A 171 -0.82 7.35 3.62
C PHE A 171 -0.44 7.46 2.15
N SER A 172 0.59 8.24 1.86
CA SER A 172 1.30 8.17 0.58
C SER A 172 2.45 7.18 0.70
N ILE A 173 2.37 6.08 -0.03
CA ILE A 173 3.36 5.01 -0.10
C ILE A 173 4.03 5.11 -1.46
N ASP A 174 5.31 5.49 -1.47
CA ASP A 174 6.06 5.80 -2.69
C ASP A 174 7.51 5.32 -2.56
N GLY A 175 8.09 4.83 -3.65
CA GLY A 175 9.47 4.33 -3.68
C GLY A 175 9.78 3.22 -2.66
N SER A 176 8.76 2.56 -2.11
CA SER A 176 8.91 1.64 -0.98
C SER A 176 8.96 0.19 -1.45
N THR A 177 9.76 -0.63 -0.75
CA THR A 177 9.99 -2.03 -1.11
C THR A 177 9.95 -2.95 0.11
N TYR A 178 9.15 -4.02 0.08
CA TYR A 178 8.92 -4.89 1.24
C TYR A 178 8.40 -4.13 2.47
N LEU A 179 7.37 -3.32 2.27
CA LEU A 179 6.69 -2.61 3.36
C LEU A 179 5.46 -3.41 3.80
N THR A 180 5.38 -3.72 5.09
CA THR A 180 4.18 -4.31 5.71
C THR A 180 3.46 -3.27 6.56
N MET A 181 2.17 -3.09 6.32
CA MET A 181 1.29 -2.24 7.12
C MET A 181 0.20 -3.10 7.75
N THR A 182 0.01 -3.01 9.06
CA THR A 182 -0.91 -3.92 9.78
C THR A 182 -1.73 -3.20 10.84
N ASP A 183 -3.02 -3.52 10.92
CA ASP A 183 -3.93 -2.99 11.95
C ASP A 183 -3.94 -1.46 11.98
N ILE A 184 -4.04 -0.83 10.80
CA ILE A 184 -4.10 0.62 10.64
C ILE A 184 -5.56 1.06 10.65
N THR A 185 -5.87 2.07 11.47
CA THR A 185 -7.19 2.71 11.47
C THR A 185 -7.08 4.14 10.96
N VAL A 186 -7.92 4.50 10.00
CA VAL A 186 -8.16 5.88 9.58
C VAL A 186 -9.62 6.19 9.86
N ASP A 187 -9.85 7.08 10.82
CA ASP A 187 -11.19 7.55 11.18
C ASP A 187 -11.34 9.02 10.78
N ASN A 188 -11.99 9.23 9.64
CA ASN A 188 -12.41 10.54 9.15
C ASN A 188 -13.94 10.65 9.15
N THR A 189 -14.65 9.90 10.00
CA THR A 189 -16.13 9.89 10.00
C THR A 189 -16.75 11.26 10.30
N ASP A 190 -16.06 12.13 11.06
CA ASP A 190 -16.50 13.51 11.26
C ASP A 190 -16.58 14.29 9.95
N GLY A 191 -15.81 13.88 8.94
CA GLY A 191 -15.78 14.45 7.60
C GLY A 191 -17.07 14.27 6.79
N ASP A 192 -17.92 13.32 7.18
CA ASP A 192 -19.25 13.12 6.60
C ASP A 192 -20.22 14.25 7.04
N THR A 193 -19.89 14.99 8.11
CA THR A 193 -20.73 16.10 8.56
C THR A 193 -20.67 17.25 7.56
N ASP A 194 -21.84 17.64 7.05
CA ASP A 194 -22.02 18.71 6.05
C ASP A 194 -21.26 18.48 4.72
N ASP A 195 -20.81 17.24 4.46
CA ASP A 195 -20.07 16.82 3.25
C ASP A 195 -18.83 17.70 2.95
N LEU A 196 -18.11 18.14 3.98
CA LEU A 196 -17.00 19.08 3.83
C LEU A 196 -15.62 18.43 3.64
N ALA A 197 -15.44 17.17 4.08
CA ALA A 197 -14.22 16.44 3.82
C ALA A 197 -14.26 15.82 2.41
N ALA A 198 -13.14 15.91 1.68
CA ALA A 198 -13.00 15.34 0.36
C ALA A 198 -11.54 14.98 0.10
N ASN A 199 -11.29 13.98 -0.75
CA ASN A 199 -9.95 13.45 -1.05
C ASN A 199 -9.19 13.02 0.23
N THR A 200 -9.89 12.32 1.11
CA THR A 200 -9.37 11.76 2.37
C THR A 200 -8.94 10.30 2.22
N ASP A 201 -8.27 9.99 1.12
CA ASP A 201 -7.82 8.66 0.71
C ASP A 201 -7.06 7.95 1.84
N GLY A 202 -7.34 6.66 2.04
CA GLY A 202 -6.68 5.83 3.07
C GLY A 202 -5.22 5.54 2.69
N PHE A 203 -5.03 4.84 1.57
CA PHE A 203 -3.70 4.47 1.05
C PHE A 203 -3.55 4.83 -0.43
N ASP A 204 -2.66 5.75 -0.73
CA ASP A 204 -2.20 6.05 -2.09
C ASP A 204 -0.87 5.34 -2.34
N ILE A 205 -0.83 4.44 -3.32
CA ILE A 205 0.36 3.67 -3.66
C ILE A 205 0.88 4.08 -5.04
N GLY A 206 2.17 4.39 -5.11
CA GLY A 206 2.92 4.66 -6.33
C GLY A 206 4.34 4.08 -6.24
N GLU A 207 4.95 3.79 -7.39
CA GLU A 207 6.39 3.45 -7.53
C GLU A 207 6.93 2.45 -6.49
N SER A 208 6.10 1.47 -6.10
CA SER A 208 6.37 0.62 -4.93
C SER A 208 6.25 -0.86 -5.29
N THR A 209 6.96 -1.71 -4.54
CA THR A 209 6.88 -3.16 -4.74
C THR A 209 6.90 -4.00 -3.46
N TYR A 210 6.21 -5.14 -3.46
CA TYR A 210 6.07 -6.00 -2.28
C TYR A 210 5.45 -5.24 -1.09
N ILE A 211 4.30 -4.62 -1.33
CA ILE A 211 3.54 -3.90 -0.32
C ILE A 211 2.46 -4.83 0.22
N THR A 212 2.41 -5.01 1.53
CA THR A 212 1.37 -5.80 2.19
C THR A 212 0.63 -4.91 3.18
N ILE A 213 -0.69 -4.79 3.02
CA ILE A 213 -1.57 -4.05 3.93
C ILE A 213 -2.62 -5.02 4.44
N THR A 214 -2.72 -5.22 5.75
CA THR A 214 -3.68 -6.17 6.32
C THR A 214 -4.34 -5.64 7.59
N GLY A 215 -5.62 -5.98 7.80
CA GLY A 215 -6.32 -5.56 9.01
C GLY A 215 -6.64 -4.06 9.04
N ALA A 216 -6.74 -3.40 7.89
CA ALA A 216 -7.01 -1.96 7.86
C ALA A 216 -8.49 -1.67 8.10
N GLU A 217 -8.79 -0.63 8.87
CA GLU A 217 -10.13 -0.09 9.04
C GLU A 217 -10.15 1.36 8.58
N ILE A 218 -10.79 1.63 7.44
CA ILE A 218 -10.77 2.93 6.78
C ILE A 218 -12.19 3.48 6.71
N TYR A 219 -12.41 4.63 7.35
CA TYR A 219 -13.65 5.38 7.32
C TYR A 219 -13.35 6.77 6.76
N ASN A 220 -13.75 7.04 5.51
CA ASN A 220 -13.34 8.24 4.79
C ASN A 220 -14.32 8.65 3.68
N GLN A 221 -13.91 9.64 2.86
CA GLN A 221 -14.71 10.26 1.80
C GLN A 221 -14.07 10.11 0.42
N ASP A 222 -13.04 9.27 0.28
CA ASP A 222 -12.41 8.96 -1.01
C ASP A 222 -11.88 7.51 -1.01
N ASP A 223 -10.92 7.16 -1.86
CA ASP A 223 -10.48 5.77 -2.01
C ASP A 223 -10.03 5.19 -0.67
N CYS A 224 -10.49 3.97 -0.38
CA CYS A 224 -9.93 3.20 0.73
C CYS A 224 -8.46 2.90 0.43
N VAL A 225 -8.20 2.56 -0.83
CA VAL A 225 -6.89 2.34 -1.41
C VAL A 225 -6.92 2.68 -2.90
N ALA A 226 -5.92 3.43 -3.36
CA ALA A 226 -5.72 3.82 -4.74
C ALA A 226 -4.30 3.41 -5.19
N ILE A 227 -4.22 2.43 -6.11
CA ILE A 227 -2.93 1.93 -6.63
C ILE A 227 -2.67 2.59 -7.98
N ASN A 228 -1.92 3.69 -7.96
CA ASN A 228 -1.59 4.48 -9.16
C ASN A 228 -0.51 3.79 -10.01
N SER A 229 0.47 3.18 -9.35
CA SER A 229 1.52 2.32 -9.94
C SER A 229 2.12 1.41 -8.88
N GLY A 230 2.78 0.33 -9.31
CA GLY A 230 3.50 -0.60 -8.45
C GLY A 230 3.27 -2.07 -8.78
N GLU A 231 4.08 -2.93 -8.16
CA GLU A 231 4.06 -4.38 -8.40
C GLU A 231 4.06 -5.22 -7.13
N ASN A 232 3.33 -6.35 -7.10
CA ASN A 232 3.29 -7.26 -5.96
C ASN A 232 2.67 -6.58 -4.72
N ILE A 233 1.41 -6.18 -4.84
CA ILE A 233 0.67 -5.48 -3.79
C ILE A 233 -0.44 -6.39 -3.26
N TYR A 234 -0.51 -6.56 -1.94
CA TYR A 234 -1.49 -7.41 -1.28
C TYR A 234 -2.24 -6.60 -0.21
N PHE A 235 -3.56 -6.45 -0.38
CA PHE A 235 -4.44 -5.74 0.55
C PHE A 235 -5.50 -6.72 1.08
N SER A 236 -5.59 -6.94 2.38
CA SER A 236 -6.46 -8.01 2.89
C SER A 236 -7.04 -7.85 4.28
N ALA A 237 -8.09 -8.61 4.58
CA ALA A 237 -8.69 -8.70 5.91
C ALA A 237 -9.06 -7.31 6.46
N SER A 238 -9.65 -6.47 5.61
CA SER A 238 -9.85 -5.04 5.87
C SER A 238 -11.32 -4.63 5.77
N VAL A 239 -11.64 -3.49 6.35
CA VAL A 239 -12.95 -2.83 6.26
C VAL A 239 -12.76 -1.43 5.67
N CYS A 240 -13.53 -1.12 4.65
CA CYS A 240 -13.59 0.19 4.02
C CYS A 240 -15.03 0.71 4.14
N SER A 241 -15.25 1.94 4.59
CA SER A 241 -16.58 2.52 4.76
C SER A 241 -16.65 4.00 4.40
N GLY A 242 -17.75 4.42 3.78
CA GLY A 242 -18.03 5.82 3.44
C GLY A 242 -17.42 6.29 2.11
N GLY A 243 -16.23 5.80 1.77
CA GLY A 243 -15.40 6.34 0.70
C GLY A 243 -15.73 5.85 -0.72
N HIS A 244 -14.67 5.66 -1.53
CA HIS A 244 -14.72 5.38 -2.96
C HIS A 244 -14.23 3.96 -3.34
N GLY A 245 -14.10 3.08 -2.35
CA GLY A 245 -13.84 1.65 -2.55
C GLY A 245 -12.39 1.28 -2.78
N LEU A 246 -12.20 0.13 -3.44
CA LEU A 246 -10.92 -0.52 -3.70
C LEU A 246 -10.46 -0.25 -5.14
N SER A 247 -9.58 0.73 -5.31
CA SER A 247 -9.23 1.25 -6.62
C SER A 247 -7.85 0.82 -7.12
N ILE A 248 -7.81 0.28 -8.34
CA ILE A 248 -6.63 0.43 -9.20
C ILE A 248 -6.75 1.75 -9.96
N GLY A 249 -5.72 2.57 -9.84
CA GLY A 249 -5.55 3.83 -10.55
C GLY A 249 -5.86 5.09 -9.74
N SER A 250 -5.90 6.26 -10.38
CA SER A 250 -5.87 6.39 -11.85
C SER A 250 -4.53 5.99 -12.43
N VAL A 251 -4.51 5.12 -13.44
CA VAL A 251 -3.27 4.68 -14.13
C VAL A 251 -3.08 5.50 -15.42
N GLY A 252 -1.89 6.06 -15.62
CA GLY A 252 -1.58 7.00 -16.71
C GLY A 252 -1.11 8.35 -16.16
N GLY A 253 -0.43 9.15 -16.99
CA GLY A 253 -0.15 10.56 -16.72
C GLY A 253 0.94 10.82 -15.68
N ARG A 254 1.65 9.77 -15.25
CA ARG A 254 2.72 9.80 -14.25
C ARG A 254 4.03 9.27 -14.84
N ASP A 255 5.10 9.34 -14.04
CA ASP A 255 6.41 8.80 -14.42
C ASP A 255 6.38 7.26 -14.49
N ASP A 256 5.66 6.61 -13.57
CA ASP A 256 5.29 5.19 -13.62
C ASP A 256 3.77 5.01 -13.80
N ASN A 257 3.39 4.21 -14.80
CA ASN A 257 2.01 3.89 -15.17
C ASN A 257 1.78 2.37 -15.26
N THR A 258 2.56 1.60 -14.52
CA THR A 258 2.48 0.14 -14.48
C THR A 258 1.86 -0.31 -13.17
N VAL A 259 0.78 -1.10 -13.26
CA VAL A 259 0.24 -1.85 -12.13
C VAL A 259 0.28 -3.33 -12.47
N LYS A 260 0.94 -4.11 -11.60
CA LYS A 260 1.10 -5.54 -11.84
C LYS A 260 0.99 -6.38 -10.57
N ASN A 261 0.35 -7.55 -10.66
CA ASN A 261 0.30 -8.52 -9.57
C ASN A 261 -0.25 -7.91 -8.28
N VAL A 262 -1.52 -7.54 -8.32
CA VAL A 262 -2.23 -6.95 -7.19
C VAL A 262 -3.31 -7.91 -6.72
N THR A 263 -3.45 -8.11 -5.42
CA THR A 263 -4.52 -8.90 -4.83
C THR A 263 -5.23 -8.14 -3.72
N PHE A 264 -6.54 -8.02 -3.84
CA PHE A 264 -7.44 -7.68 -2.74
C PHE A 264 -8.10 -8.97 -2.24
N TYR A 265 -8.01 -9.25 -0.94
CA TYR A 265 -8.50 -10.51 -0.37
C TYR A 265 -9.25 -10.33 0.95
N ASP A 266 -10.45 -10.87 1.08
CA ASP A 266 -11.23 -10.84 2.34
C ASP A 266 -11.45 -9.39 2.81
N VAL A 267 -12.16 -8.60 2.01
CA VAL A 267 -12.40 -7.17 2.28
C VAL A 267 -13.89 -6.88 2.29
N ASN A 268 -14.33 -6.13 3.31
CA ASN A 268 -15.68 -5.61 3.39
C ASN A 268 -15.70 -4.13 2.97
N VAL A 269 -16.53 -3.78 1.98
CA VAL A 269 -16.73 -2.39 1.55
C VAL A 269 -18.17 -1.96 1.86
N LEU A 270 -18.34 -0.93 2.68
CA LEU A 270 -19.64 -0.53 3.21
C LEU A 270 -19.95 0.91 2.78
N LYS A 271 -21.19 1.20 2.38
CA LYS A 271 -21.69 2.57 2.20
C LYS A 271 -20.73 3.47 1.40
N SER A 272 -20.20 2.94 0.31
CA SER A 272 -19.16 3.59 -0.50
C SER A 272 -19.71 3.93 -1.87
N GLN A 273 -19.19 4.96 -2.53
CA GLN A 273 -19.64 5.31 -3.88
C GLN A 273 -19.48 4.15 -4.86
N GLN A 274 -18.34 3.47 -4.78
CA GLN A 274 -18.17 2.21 -5.47
C GLN A 274 -17.43 1.20 -4.62
N ALA A 275 -17.60 -0.08 -4.91
CA ALA A 275 -16.91 -1.13 -4.17
C ALA A 275 -15.60 -1.55 -4.84
N ILE A 276 -15.65 -1.95 -6.11
CA ILE A 276 -14.50 -2.38 -6.90
C ILE A 276 -14.31 -1.41 -8.07
N ARG A 277 -13.09 -0.87 -8.23
CA ARG A 277 -12.80 0.10 -9.28
C ARG A 277 -11.46 -0.14 -9.97
N ILE A 278 -11.45 -0.03 -11.30
CA ILE A 278 -10.22 0.18 -12.10
C ILE A 278 -10.45 1.39 -13.00
N LYS A 279 -9.62 2.42 -12.83
CA LYS A 279 -9.68 3.69 -13.57
C LYS A 279 -8.37 3.96 -14.31
N THR A 280 -8.41 4.09 -15.63
CA THR A 280 -7.24 4.47 -16.44
C THR A 280 -7.49 5.78 -17.18
N ILE A 281 -6.51 6.68 -17.17
CA ILE A 281 -6.66 8.05 -17.70
C ILE A 281 -6.88 8.03 -19.21
N TYR A 282 -7.89 8.79 -19.66
CA TYR A 282 -8.20 8.95 -21.08
C TYR A 282 -6.99 9.47 -21.87
N GLY A 283 -6.62 8.74 -22.94
CA GLY A 283 -5.59 9.15 -23.89
C GLY A 283 -4.15 8.89 -23.43
N ASP A 284 -3.96 8.29 -22.26
CA ASP A 284 -2.65 8.03 -21.69
C ASP A 284 -2.13 6.61 -21.98
N THR A 285 -0.94 6.30 -21.49
CA THR A 285 -0.24 5.02 -21.73
C THR A 285 0.26 4.39 -20.43
N GLY A 286 0.25 3.05 -20.38
CA GLY A 286 0.63 2.29 -19.19
C GLY A 286 0.20 0.83 -19.32
N SER A 287 0.02 0.14 -18.21
CA SER A 287 -0.59 -1.19 -18.20
C SER A 287 -1.13 -1.57 -16.82
N VAL A 288 -2.24 -2.31 -16.81
CA VAL A 288 -2.78 -2.99 -15.63
C VAL A 288 -2.82 -4.48 -15.94
N SER A 289 -2.15 -5.30 -15.14
CA SER A 289 -2.09 -6.75 -15.37
C SER A 289 -2.04 -7.56 -14.09
N GLU A 290 -2.52 -8.80 -14.14
CA GLU A 290 -2.47 -9.75 -13.01
C GLU A 290 -3.14 -9.17 -11.75
N VAL A 291 -4.36 -8.65 -11.89
CA VAL A 291 -5.13 -8.07 -10.78
C VAL A 291 -6.20 -9.05 -10.34
N THR A 292 -6.29 -9.32 -9.03
CA THR A 292 -7.28 -10.21 -8.44
C THR A 292 -8.03 -9.52 -7.31
N TYR A 293 -9.35 -9.61 -7.33
CA TYR A 293 -10.19 -9.34 -6.18
C TYR A 293 -10.87 -10.67 -5.81
N HIS A 294 -10.69 -11.10 -4.56
CA HIS A 294 -11.16 -12.41 -4.09
C HIS A 294 -11.78 -12.29 -2.69
N GLU A 295 -12.93 -12.91 -2.47
CA GLU A 295 -13.66 -12.82 -1.18
C GLU A 295 -13.97 -11.35 -0.83
N ILE A 296 -14.64 -10.63 -1.74
CA ILE A 296 -15.06 -9.25 -1.50
C ILE A 296 -16.55 -9.22 -1.22
N ALA A 297 -16.91 -8.74 -0.04
CA ALA A 297 -18.28 -8.46 0.32
C ALA A 297 -18.51 -6.94 0.34
N PHE A 298 -19.61 -6.47 -0.20
CA PHE A 298 -19.97 -5.06 -0.07
C PHE A 298 -21.46 -4.83 0.12
N SER A 299 -21.82 -3.70 0.74
CA SER A 299 -23.21 -3.31 0.93
C SER A 299 -23.40 -1.81 0.79
N ASP A 300 -24.56 -1.46 0.23
CA ASP A 300 -25.01 -0.08 0.08
C ASP A 300 -24.05 0.75 -0.79
N ALA A 301 -23.62 0.20 -1.92
CA ALA A 301 -22.88 0.98 -2.92
C ALA A 301 -23.81 2.04 -3.54
N THR A 302 -23.35 3.28 -3.70
CA THR A 302 -24.25 4.39 -4.10
C THR A 302 -24.17 4.76 -5.58
N ASN A 303 -23.00 4.63 -6.22
CA ASN A 303 -22.81 4.89 -7.65
C ASN A 303 -22.63 3.60 -8.46
N TYR A 304 -21.66 2.77 -8.09
CA TYR A 304 -21.34 1.54 -8.82
C TYR A 304 -20.98 0.37 -7.89
N GLY A 305 -21.54 -0.82 -8.10
CA GLY A 305 -20.99 -2.01 -7.47
C GLY A 305 -19.57 -2.28 -7.97
N ILE A 306 -19.44 -2.47 -9.28
CA ILE A 306 -18.16 -2.69 -9.98
C ILE A 306 -18.05 -1.69 -11.13
N VAL A 307 -16.94 -0.95 -11.20
CA VAL A 307 -16.68 -0.01 -12.31
C VAL A 307 -15.27 -0.17 -12.88
N ILE A 308 -15.20 -0.45 -14.19
CA ILE A 308 -13.93 -0.56 -14.92
C ILE A 308 -13.99 0.38 -16.12
N GLU A 309 -13.16 1.43 -16.15
CA GLU A 309 -13.23 2.47 -17.18
C GLU A 309 -11.87 2.92 -17.71
N GLN A 310 -11.74 3.04 -19.04
CA GLN A 310 -10.54 3.54 -19.74
C GLN A 310 -10.72 4.94 -20.36
N ASN A 311 -11.70 5.68 -19.88
CA ASN A 311 -11.98 7.09 -20.19
C ASN A 311 -12.03 7.97 -18.92
N TYR A 312 -11.31 7.59 -17.86
CA TYR A 312 -11.24 8.39 -16.64
C TYR A 312 -10.74 9.81 -16.94
N ASP A 313 -11.22 10.81 -16.17
CA ASP A 313 -11.12 12.27 -16.37
C ASP A 313 -11.89 12.89 -17.55
N ASP A 314 -12.33 12.10 -18.54
CA ASP A 314 -13.25 12.56 -19.59
C ASP A 314 -14.23 11.46 -20.01
N THR A 315 -15.14 11.11 -19.09
CA THR A 315 -16.14 10.04 -19.28
C THR A 315 -17.13 10.33 -20.42
N SER A 316 -17.13 11.56 -20.95
CA SER A 316 -17.89 11.93 -22.15
C SER A 316 -17.29 11.37 -23.45
N LYS A 317 -16.04 10.90 -23.41
CA LYS A 317 -15.31 10.35 -24.55
C LYS A 317 -15.38 8.84 -24.58
N THR A 318 -15.19 8.31 -25.78
CA THR A 318 -14.97 6.89 -25.99
C THR A 318 -13.66 6.46 -25.29
N PRO A 319 -13.68 5.35 -24.54
CA PRO A 319 -12.49 4.78 -23.92
C PRO A 319 -11.32 4.58 -24.89
N THR A 320 -10.11 4.85 -24.39
CA THR A 320 -8.87 4.71 -25.17
C THR A 320 -8.16 3.40 -24.86
N THR A 321 -7.16 3.04 -25.68
CA THR A 321 -6.53 1.72 -25.64
C THR A 321 -5.09 1.72 -25.10
N GLY A 322 -4.58 2.88 -24.66
CA GLY A 322 -3.16 3.04 -24.30
C GLY A 322 -2.75 2.42 -22.97
N VAL A 323 -3.72 2.08 -22.10
CA VAL A 323 -3.49 1.40 -20.82
C VAL A 323 -4.25 0.07 -20.80
N PRO A 324 -3.74 -1.00 -21.45
CA PRO A 324 -4.41 -2.29 -21.46
C PRO A 324 -4.65 -2.85 -20.05
N ILE A 325 -5.81 -3.48 -19.85
CA ILE A 325 -6.23 -4.16 -18.61
C ILE A 325 -6.36 -5.66 -18.92
N THR A 326 -5.39 -6.45 -18.45
CA THR A 326 -5.23 -7.87 -18.80
C THR A 326 -5.14 -8.76 -17.55
N ASP A 327 -5.46 -10.05 -17.68
CA ASP A 327 -5.36 -11.00 -16.58
C ASP A 327 -6.05 -10.50 -15.29
N PHE A 328 -7.31 -10.07 -15.41
CA PHE A 328 -8.11 -9.51 -14.33
C PHE A 328 -9.13 -10.54 -13.81
N VAL A 329 -9.06 -10.83 -12.52
CA VAL A 329 -9.85 -11.86 -11.86
C VAL A 329 -10.77 -11.26 -10.80
N LEU A 330 -12.06 -11.61 -10.87
CA LEU A 330 -13.02 -11.45 -9.79
C LEU A 330 -13.49 -12.83 -9.34
N GLU A 331 -13.29 -13.16 -8.07
CA GLU A 331 -13.69 -14.45 -7.50
C GLU A 331 -14.43 -14.26 -6.17
N ASN A 332 -15.61 -14.86 -6.05
CA ASN A 332 -16.45 -14.78 -4.86
C ASN A 332 -16.72 -13.34 -4.41
N ILE A 333 -17.42 -12.60 -5.28
CA ILE A 333 -17.84 -11.22 -5.05
C ILE A 333 -19.33 -11.22 -4.75
N SER A 334 -19.72 -10.64 -3.62
CA SER A 334 -21.14 -10.51 -3.27
C SER A 334 -21.44 -9.13 -2.72
N GLY A 335 -22.45 -8.45 -3.25
CA GLY A 335 -22.86 -7.20 -2.64
C GLY A 335 -24.17 -6.60 -3.12
N THR A 336 -24.52 -5.49 -2.49
CA THR A 336 -25.75 -4.73 -2.77
C THR A 336 -25.46 -3.27 -3.11
N CYS A 337 -26.20 -2.75 -4.07
CA CYS A 337 -26.41 -1.32 -4.23
C CYS A 337 -27.35 -0.79 -3.12
N GLU A 338 -27.25 0.50 -2.80
CA GLU A 338 -28.14 1.18 -1.85
C GLU A 338 -29.57 1.31 -2.40
N ASP A 339 -29.70 1.69 -3.67
CA ASP A 339 -30.97 1.88 -4.38
C ASP A 339 -30.83 1.63 -5.90
N ASP A 340 -31.89 1.93 -6.65
CA ASP A 340 -31.98 1.74 -8.10
C ASP A 340 -31.25 2.81 -8.94
N ASP A 341 -30.72 3.86 -8.30
CA ASP A 341 -29.86 4.85 -8.96
C ASP A 341 -28.42 4.33 -9.10
N CYS A 342 -27.96 3.46 -8.19
CA CYS A 342 -26.69 2.73 -8.29
C CYS A 342 -26.68 1.75 -9.48
N THR A 343 -25.55 1.67 -10.19
CA THR A 343 -25.34 0.73 -11.30
C THR A 343 -24.57 -0.49 -10.81
N GLU A 344 -25.10 -1.70 -11.03
CA GLU A 344 -24.49 -2.91 -10.49
C GLU A 344 -23.09 -3.16 -11.06
N VAL A 345 -22.97 -3.06 -12.39
CA VAL A 345 -21.69 -3.18 -13.12
C VAL A 345 -21.64 -2.19 -14.26
N TYR A 346 -20.53 -1.46 -14.37
CA TYR A 346 -20.21 -0.62 -15.52
C TYR A 346 -18.81 -0.95 -16.06
N ILE A 347 -18.72 -1.26 -17.36
CA ILE A 347 -17.46 -1.58 -18.04
C ILE A 347 -17.35 -0.71 -19.29
N ALA A 348 -16.35 0.16 -19.34
CA ALA A 348 -16.05 1.03 -20.47
C ALA A 348 -14.61 0.82 -20.94
N CYS A 349 -14.40 -0.22 -21.74
CA CYS A 349 -13.09 -0.56 -22.30
C CYS A 349 -12.90 0.06 -23.68
N GLY A 350 -11.64 0.38 -24.02
CA GLY A 350 -11.22 0.64 -25.40
C GLY A 350 -11.27 -0.65 -26.23
N ASP A 351 -11.35 -0.50 -27.56
CA ASP A 351 -11.45 -1.66 -28.46
C ASP A 351 -10.17 -2.51 -28.39
N GLY A 352 -10.31 -3.75 -27.88
CA GLY A 352 -9.22 -4.71 -27.74
C GLY A 352 -8.24 -4.43 -26.59
N SER A 353 -8.49 -3.44 -25.72
CA SER A 353 -7.60 -3.12 -24.59
C SER A 353 -7.97 -3.78 -23.28
N CYS A 354 -9.05 -4.56 -23.24
CA CYS A 354 -9.40 -5.41 -22.10
C CYS A 354 -9.48 -6.88 -22.58
N SER A 355 -8.69 -7.77 -21.99
CA SER A 355 -8.67 -9.19 -22.36
C SER A 355 -8.28 -10.10 -21.20
N ASP A 356 -8.58 -11.39 -21.34
CA ASP A 356 -8.16 -12.44 -20.40
C ASP A 356 -8.70 -12.25 -18.98
N TRP A 357 -9.97 -11.82 -18.89
CA TRP A 357 -10.66 -11.67 -17.61
C TRP A 357 -11.34 -12.97 -17.19
N THR A 358 -11.38 -13.23 -15.88
CA THR A 358 -12.08 -14.38 -15.30
C THR A 358 -12.95 -13.95 -14.14
N TRP A 359 -14.28 -14.06 -14.29
CA TRP A 359 -15.24 -13.77 -13.23
C TRP A 359 -15.92 -15.06 -12.79
N THR A 360 -15.80 -15.39 -11.50
CA THR A 360 -16.39 -16.59 -10.90
C THR A 360 -17.14 -16.23 -9.63
N SER A 361 -18.41 -16.62 -9.54
CA SER A 361 -19.26 -16.34 -8.37
C SER A 361 -19.32 -14.84 -8.05
N VAL A 362 -19.70 -14.03 -9.04
CA VAL A 362 -19.88 -12.58 -8.90
C VAL A 362 -21.38 -12.30 -8.87
N SER A 363 -21.85 -11.65 -7.80
CA SER A 363 -23.26 -11.30 -7.60
C SER A 363 -23.37 -9.89 -7.04
N VAL A 364 -23.93 -8.98 -7.83
CA VAL A 364 -24.26 -7.62 -7.39
C VAL A 364 -25.75 -7.43 -7.60
N THR A 365 -26.46 -6.91 -6.60
CA THR A 365 -27.93 -6.80 -6.67
C THR A 365 -28.45 -5.47 -6.13
N GLY A 366 -29.68 -5.14 -6.48
CA GLY A 366 -30.42 -4.02 -5.90
C GLY A 366 -30.31 -2.72 -6.69
N GLY A 367 -29.39 -2.67 -7.67
CA GLY A 367 -29.20 -1.52 -8.56
C GLY A 367 -29.83 -1.75 -9.93
N LYS A 368 -29.44 -0.90 -10.88
CA LYS A 368 -29.77 -1.07 -12.29
C LYS A 368 -28.64 -1.76 -13.06
N VAL A 369 -29.02 -2.54 -14.06
CA VAL A 369 -28.11 -3.10 -15.06
C VAL A 369 -27.75 -2.02 -16.07
N SER A 370 -26.46 -1.84 -16.35
CA SER A 370 -26.00 -0.86 -17.36
C SER A 370 -26.30 -1.31 -18.78
N ASP A 371 -26.85 -0.42 -19.60
CA ASP A 371 -27.01 -0.55 -21.06
C ASP A 371 -25.88 0.13 -21.86
N ASP A 372 -24.95 0.78 -21.16
CA ASP A 372 -23.88 1.60 -21.73
C ASP A 372 -22.48 0.95 -21.65
N CYS A 373 -22.41 -0.35 -21.33
CA CYS A 373 -21.14 -1.06 -21.31
C CYS A 373 -20.50 -1.15 -22.72
N LEU A 374 -19.19 -0.91 -22.80
CA LEU A 374 -18.42 -0.84 -24.04
C LEU A 374 -17.26 -1.85 -24.04
N ASN A 375 -17.13 -2.58 -25.14
CA ASN A 375 -16.03 -3.52 -25.42
C ASN A 375 -15.76 -4.52 -24.28
N VAL A 376 -16.83 -5.04 -23.68
CA VAL A 376 -16.77 -6.04 -22.61
C VAL A 376 -16.01 -7.29 -23.08
N PRO A 377 -15.01 -7.79 -22.33
CA PRO A 377 -14.26 -8.98 -22.70
C PRO A 377 -15.12 -10.24 -22.83
N SER A 378 -14.65 -11.19 -23.65
CA SER A 378 -15.39 -12.45 -23.87
C SER A 378 -15.60 -13.21 -22.57
N GLY A 379 -16.84 -13.64 -22.32
CA GLY A 379 -17.21 -14.39 -21.10
C GLY A 379 -17.58 -13.52 -19.90
N ILE A 380 -17.48 -12.19 -20.03
CA ILE A 380 -17.87 -11.22 -19.00
C ILE A 380 -19.22 -10.57 -19.35
N SER A 381 -19.98 -10.17 -18.34
CA SER A 381 -21.29 -9.52 -18.48
C SER A 381 -21.42 -8.35 -17.49
N CYS A 382 -22.12 -7.30 -17.91
CA CYS A 382 -22.58 -6.24 -17.00
C CYS A 382 -23.95 -6.54 -16.35
N ASP A 383 -24.61 -7.61 -16.81
CA ASP A 383 -25.85 -8.18 -16.26
C ASP A 383 -25.47 -9.49 -15.56
N LEU A 384 -25.46 -9.49 -14.21
CA LEU A 384 -24.88 -10.54 -13.36
C LEU A 384 -25.90 -11.56 -12.84
#